data_AF-A0A2V2EHF3-F1
#
_entry.id   AF-A0A2V2EHF3-F1
#
_cell.length_a   1.000
_cell.length_b   1.000
_cell.length_c   1.000
_cell.angle_alpha   90.00
_cell.angle_beta   90.00
_cell.angle_gamma   90.00
#
_symmetry.space_group_name_H-M   'P 1'
#
loop_
_entity.id
_entity.type
_entity.pdbx_description
1 polymer ?
#
loop_
_entity_poly.entity_id
_entity_poly.type
_entity_poly.pdbx_seq_one_letter_code
_entity_poly.pdbx_strand_id
1 'polypeptide(L)'
;MNFEARIKRLRTAQEKLPDRLKAASRNAMLRAVEVAADLTPPTEADLRGTNTRSGEMKQHWATDSVTEPAIDGDRYTTILANNKEYSSYVNDGHRMDRHFVPGLVINEESGMLEYNPDGKGGIIVGTQTQYVPGIHMVDEAKKAFQDTLKEELHDLEDLLK
;
A
#
# COMPACT_ATOMS: atom_id res chain seq x y z
N MET A 1 22.67 -31.77 27.63
CA MET A 1 23.45 -31.06 26.59
C MET A 1 24.82 -30.74 27.19
N ASN A 2 25.93 -31.16 26.57
CA ASN A 2 27.27 -30.83 27.07
C ASN A 2 27.74 -29.46 26.52
N PHE A 3 28.78 -28.89 27.12
CA PHE A 3 29.27 -27.55 26.81
C PHE A 3 29.74 -27.41 25.35
N GLU A 4 30.46 -28.41 24.84
CA GLU A 4 30.96 -28.43 23.45
C GLU A 4 29.81 -28.42 22.42
N ALA A 5 28.75 -29.20 22.67
CA ALA A 5 27.57 -29.21 21.82
C ALA A 5 26.87 -27.85 21.80
N ARG A 6 26.80 -27.13 22.95
CA ARG A 6 26.22 -25.78 23.00
C ARG A 6 27.09 -24.76 22.25
N ILE A 7 28.42 -24.80 22.39
CA ILE A 7 29.34 -23.93 21.63
C ILE A 7 29.16 -24.14 20.13
N LYS A 8 29.13 -25.40 19.67
CA LYS A 8 28.95 -25.71 18.24
C LYS A 8 27.62 -25.16 17.72
N ARG A 9 26.55 -25.29 18.51
CA ARG A 9 25.22 -24.76 18.17
C ARG A 9 25.21 -23.24 18.05
N LEU A 10 25.87 -22.54 18.97
CA LEU A 10 25.97 -21.07 18.95
C LEU A 10 26.78 -20.56 17.75
N ARG A 11 27.90 -21.21 17.40
CA ARG A 11 28.68 -20.84 16.21
C ARG A 11 27.87 -21.01 14.93
N THR A 12 27.19 -22.14 14.78
CA THR A 12 26.32 -22.35 13.61
C THR A 12 25.17 -21.35 13.54
N ALA A 13 24.61 -20.94 14.69
CA ALA A 13 23.58 -19.90 14.72
C ALA A 13 24.15 -18.54 14.31
N GLN A 14 25.34 -18.18 14.81
CA GLN A 14 26.03 -16.95 14.44
C GLN A 14 26.33 -16.87 12.93
N GLU A 15 26.79 -17.96 12.33
CA GLU A 15 27.08 -18.04 10.89
C GLU A 15 25.82 -17.82 10.04
N LYS A 16 24.67 -18.31 10.50
CA LYS A 16 23.39 -18.21 9.76
C LYS A 16 22.61 -16.94 10.05
N LEU A 17 22.99 -16.18 11.07
CA LEU A 17 22.25 -15.02 11.53
C LEU A 17 22.09 -13.94 10.44
N PRO A 18 23.13 -13.53 9.69
CA PRO A 18 22.99 -12.48 8.67
C PRO A 18 21.98 -12.85 7.58
N ASP A 19 22.05 -14.09 7.08
CA ASP A 19 21.12 -14.59 6.05
C ASP A 19 19.69 -14.69 6.59
N ARG A 20 19.52 -15.08 7.86
CA ARG A 20 18.20 -15.15 8.49
C ARG A 20 17.58 -13.76 8.67
N LEU A 21 18.35 -12.78 9.14
CA LEU A 21 17.90 -11.39 9.27
C LEU A 21 17.54 -10.78 7.92
N LYS A 22 18.37 -11.04 6.91
CA LYS A 22 18.13 -10.62 5.53
C LYS A 22 16.83 -11.22 4.98
N ALA A 23 16.64 -12.53 5.14
CA ALA A 23 15.43 -13.22 4.69
C ALA A 23 14.18 -12.73 5.43
N ALA A 24 14.26 -12.54 6.76
CA ALA A 24 13.15 -12.02 7.55
C ALA A 24 12.73 -10.61 7.10
N SER A 25 13.71 -9.72 6.88
CA SER A 25 13.45 -8.36 6.39
C SER A 25 12.80 -8.37 4.99
N ARG A 26 13.30 -9.21 4.08
CA ARG A 26 12.73 -9.38 2.73
C ARG A 26 11.30 -9.91 2.77
N ASN A 27 11.06 -10.97 3.54
CA ASN A 27 9.74 -11.61 3.62
C ASN A 27 8.70 -10.67 4.24
N ALA A 28 9.06 -9.97 5.31
CA ALA A 28 8.22 -8.94 5.92
C ALA A 28 7.88 -7.83 4.90
N MET A 29 8.85 -7.41 4.09
CA MET A 29 8.63 -6.39 3.06
C MET A 29 7.74 -6.89 1.91
N LEU A 30 7.92 -8.13 1.46
CA LEU A 30 7.02 -8.75 0.48
C LEU A 30 5.59 -8.79 1.01
N ARG A 31 5.40 -9.18 2.27
CA ARG A 31 4.07 -9.19 2.88
C ARG A 31 3.44 -7.80 2.98
N ALA A 32 4.25 -6.78 3.29
CA ALA A 32 3.78 -5.39 3.30
C ALA A 32 3.30 -4.92 1.91
N VAL A 33 4.03 -5.27 0.85
CA VAL A 33 3.64 -4.98 -0.54
C VAL A 33 2.31 -5.65 -0.89
N GLU A 34 2.15 -6.93 -0.54
CA GLU A 34 0.91 -7.67 -0.79
C GLU A 34 -0.29 -7.00 -0.11
N VAL A 35 -0.17 -6.69 1.19
CA VAL A 35 -1.26 -6.04 1.94
C VAL A 35 -1.60 -4.67 1.36
N ALA A 36 -0.59 -3.87 0.98
CA ALA A 36 -0.84 -2.58 0.33
C ALA A 36 -1.57 -2.74 -1.01
N ALA A 37 -1.19 -3.74 -1.82
CA ALA A 37 -1.82 -4.02 -3.11
C ALA A 37 -3.25 -4.57 -2.97
N ASP A 38 -3.51 -5.42 -1.98
CA ASP A 38 -4.83 -6.00 -1.70
C ASP A 38 -5.84 -4.93 -1.27
N LEU A 39 -5.40 -3.99 -0.44
CA LEU A 39 -6.24 -2.88 0.03
C LEU A 39 -6.44 -1.80 -1.05
N THR A 40 -5.58 -1.75 -2.07
CA THR A 40 -5.68 -0.76 -3.13
C THR A 40 -6.93 -1.00 -4.01
N PRO A 41 -7.72 0.03 -4.35
CA PRO A 41 -8.79 -0.09 -5.34
C PRO A 41 -8.25 -0.34 -6.76
N PRO A 42 -8.98 -1.06 -7.63
CA PRO A 42 -10.30 -1.65 -7.40
C PRO A 42 -10.23 -2.97 -6.61
N THR A 43 -11.02 -3.07 -5.55
CA THR A 43 -11.31 -4.28 -4.77
C THR A 43 -12.56 -4.99 -5.34
N GLU A 44 -12.84 -6.22 -4.91
CA GLU A 44 -14.01 -6.97 -5.42
C GLU A 44 -15.35 -6.25 -5.19
N ALA A 45 -15.42 -5.38 -4.19
CA ALA A 45 -16.60 -4.59 -3.85
C ALA A 45 -16.76 -3.30 -4.68
N ASP A 46 -15.75 -2.90 -5.48
CA ASP A 46 -15.79 -1.65 -6.22
C ASP A 46 -16.68 -1.73 -7.46
N LEU A 47 -17.50 -0.69 -7.66
CA LEU A 47 -18.39 -0.56 -8.81
C LEU A 47 -17.57 -0.56 -10.11
N ARG A 48 -17.83 -1.56 -10.95
CA ARG A 48 -17.23 -1.68 -12.29
C ARG A 48 -17.97 -0.77 -13.27
N GLY A 49 -17.23 0.05 -14.01
CA GLY A 49 -17.71 1.00 -15.00
C GLY A 49 -16.61 1.38 -15.99
N THR A 50 -16.97 2.05 -17.08
CA THR A 50 -16.06 2.38 -18.20
C THR A 50 -14.85 3.24 -17.79
N ASN A 51 -14.90 3.89 -16.62
CA ASN A 51 -13.81 4.68 -16.03
C ASN A 51 -13.22 4.02 -14.76
N THR A 52 -13.47 2.74 -14.51
CA THR A 52 -12.91 2.03 -13.34
C THR A 52 -11.39 2.08 -13.42
N ARG A 53 -10.81 2.74 -12.39
CA ARG A 53 -9.38 2.91 -12.16
C ARG A 53 -8.62 1.66 -12.60
N SER A 54 -7.71 1.83 -13.55
CA SER A 54 -6.76 0.80 -13.95
C SER A 54 -6.15 0.20 -12.68
N GLY A 55 -5.97 -1.13 -12.61
CA GLY A 55 -5.24 -1.80 -11.52
C GLY A 55 -3.75 -1.43 -11.47
N GLU A 56 -3.37 -0.34 -12.12
CA GLU A 56 -2.04 0.21 -12.24
C GLU A 56 -1.49 0.59 -10.86
N MET A 57 -2.27 1.26 -10.02
CA MET A 57 -1.82 1.59 -8.65
C MET A 57 -1.45 0.34 -7.85
N LYS A 58 -2.17 -0.78 -8.03
CA LYS A 58 -1.83 -2.06 -7.39
C LYS A 58 -0.45 -2.55 -7.80
N GLN A 59 -0.18 -2.55 -9.10
CA GLN A 59 1.08 -3.03 -9.67
C GLN A 59 2.27 -2.19 -9.19
N HIS A 60 2.05 -0.90 -8.96
CA HIS A 60 3.11 0.02 -8.53
C HIS A 60 3.63 -0.26 -7.13
N TRP A 61 2.85 -0.86 -6.23
CA TRP A 61 3.40 -1.31 -4.94
C TRP A 61 4.52 -2.32 -5.12
N ALA A 62 4.38 -3.26 -6.05
CA ALA A 62 5.41 -4.27 -6.30
C ALA A 62 6.60 -3.72 -7.09
N THR A 63 6.35 -2.83 -8.05
CA THR A 63 7.39 -2.31 -8.95
C THR A 63 8.21 -1.19 -8.31
N ASP A 64 7.59 -0.33 -7.51
CA ASP A 64 8.25 0.85 -6.93
C ASP A 64 8.93 0.54 -5.59
N SER A 65 8.51 -0.52 -4.90
CA SER A 65 9.08 -0.91 -3.60
C SER A 65 10.42 -1.63 -3.74
N VAL A 66 11.30 -1.44 -2.75
CA VAL A 66 12.57 -2.15 -2.61
C VAL A 66 12.41 -3.23 -1.56
N THR A 67 12.19 -4.46 -2.03
CA THR A 67 11.95 -5.64 -1.18
C THR A 67 13.23 -6.30 -0.69
N GLU A 68 14.31 -6.19 -1.44
CA GLU A 68 15.63 -6.68 -1.02
C GLU A 68 16.28 -5.64 -0.09
N PRO A 69 16.63 -6.00 1.15
CA PRO A 69 17.17 -5.03 2.09
C PRO A 69 18.56 -4.57 1.66
N ALA A 70 18.75 -3.24 1.60
CA ALA A 70 20.07 -2.64 1.57
C ALA A 70 20.71 -2.76 2.95
N ILE A 71 21.91 -3.36 3.00
CA ILE A 71 22.64 -3.63 4.24
C ILE A 71 23.79 -2.64 4.37
N ASP A 72 23.81 -1.90 5.47
CA ASP A 72 24.84 -0.93 5.82
C ASP A 72 25.23 -1.11 7.30
N GLY A 73 26.31 -1.84 7.53
CA GLY A 73 26.68 -2.30 8.87
C GLY A 73 25.56 -3.15 9.50
N ASP A 74 25.02 -2.66 10.62
CA ASP A 74 23.95 -3.33 11.36
C ASP A 74 22.54 -2.89 10.91
N ARG A 75 22.44 -2.06 9.86
CA ARG A 75 21.17 -1.52 9.37
C ARG A 75 20.67 -2.28 8.14
N TYR A 76 19.44 -2.75 8.21
CA TYR A 76 18.70 -3.36 7.11
C TYR A 76 17.59 -2.40 6.67
N THR A 77 17.67 -1.89 5.43
CA THR A 77 16.71 -0.91 4.90
C THR A 77 15.95 -1.48 3.71
N THR A 78 14.63 -1.52 3.82
CA THR A 78 13.70 -1.77 2.71
C THR A 78 12.83 -0.53 2.48
N ILE A 79 12.17 -0.43 1.33
CA ILE A 79 11.34 0.72 0.97
C ILE A 79 9.98 0.24 0.49
N LEU A 80 8.90 0.71 1.13
CA LEU A 80 7.53 0.62 0.62
C LEU A 80 7.21 1.88 -0.16
N ALA A 81 6.90 1.77 -1.45
CA ALA A 81 6.62 2.93 -2.30
C ALA A 81 5.49 2.68 -3.31
N ASN A 82 4.84 3.77 -3.70
CA ASN A 82 3.91 3.84 -4.80
C ASN A 82 4.02 5.22 -5.45
N ASN A 83 4.69 5.29 -6.60
CA ASN A 83 5.06 6.53 -7.27
C ASN A 83 3.92 7.14 -8.10
N LYS A 84 2.68 6.65 -7.96
CA LYS A 84 1.53 7.28 -8.61
C LYS A 84 1.20 8.61 -7.95
N GLU A 85 1.02 9.64 -8.78
CA GLU A 85 0.67 10.99 -8.32
C GLU A 85 -0.61 11.03 -7.48
N TYR A 86 -1.53 10.10 -7.73
CA TYR A 86 -2.81 10.01 -7.03
C TYR A 86 -2.80 9.04 -5.83
N SER A 87 -1.68 8.37 -5.52
CA SER A 87 -1.63 7.35 -4.46
C SER A 87 -1.93 7.92 -3.08
N SER A 88 -1.44 9.13 -2.79
CA SER A 88 -1.71 9.87 -1.54
C SER A 88 -3.19 10.20 -1.36
N TYR A 89 -3.88 10.60 -2.42
CA TYR A 89 -5.32 10.89 -2.39
C TYR A 89 -6.16 9.66 -2.02
N VAL A 90 -5.68 8.47 -2.38
CA VAL A 90 -6.32 7.20 -2.03
C VAL A 90 -5.93 6.77 -0.62
N ASN A 91 -4.66 6.94 -0.23
CA ASN A 91 -4.17 6.55 1.09
C ASN A 91 -4.70 7.45 2.22
N ASP A 92 -4.56 8.76 2.06
CA ASP A 92 -4.78 9.78 3.09
C ASP A 92 -6.14 10.47 2.94
N GLY A 93 -6.81 10.24 1.81
CA GLY A 93 -8.04 10.93 1.45
C GLY A 93 -7.77 12.35 0.95
N HIS A 94 -8.84 13.06 0.61
CA HIS A 94 -8.74 14.43 0.11
C HIS A 94 -10.06 15.18 0.22
N ARG A 95 -9.96 16.52 0.24
CA ARG A 95 -11.12 17.40 0.14
C ARG A 95 -11.58 17.48 -1.30
N MET A 96 -12.89 17.51 -1.46
CA MET A 96 -13.53 17.68 -2.75
C MET A 96 -13.97 19.11 -2.90
N ASP A 97 -13.51 19.77 -3.96
CA ASP A 97 -13.92 21.14 -4.25
C ASP A 97 -15.20 21.14 -5.09
N ARG A 98 -16.22 21.82 -4.58
CA ARG A 98 -17.48 22.00 -5.30
C ARG A 98 -17.37 23.26 -6.12
N HIS A 99 -17.58 23.13 -7.41
CA HIS A 99 -17.58 24.28 -8.31
C HIS A 99 -18.78 24.23 -9.23
N PHE A 100 -19.29 25.41 -9.56
CA PHE A 100 -20.36 25.57 -10.53
C PHE A 100 -19.76 25.54 -11.94
N VAL A 101 -20.30 24.69 -12.82
CA VAL A 101 -19.95 24.67 -14.24
C VAL A 101 -21.10 25.26 -15.04
N PRO A 102 -20.95 26.49 -15.56
CA PRO A 102 -21.94 27.10 -16.45
C PRO A 102 -22.14 26.26 -17.71
N GLY A 103 -23.39 26.14 -18.17
CA GLY A 103 -23.73 25.40 -19.39
C GLY A 103 -23.72 23.87 -19.28
N LEU A 104 -23.16 23.27 -18.23
CA LEU A 104 -23.28 21.83 -18.00
C LEU A 104 -24.65 21.53 -17.37
N VAL A 105 -25.46 20.69 -17.99
CA VAL A 105 -26.81 20.34 -17.55
C VAL A 105 -27.04 18.83 -17.59
N ILE A 106 -28.01 18.33 -16.83
CA ILE A 106 -28.49 16.96 -16.98
C ILE A 106 -29.67 17.02 -17.96
N ASN A 107 -29.57 16.32 -19.09
CA ASN A 107 -30.68 16.19 -20.02
C ASN A 107 -31.76 15.31 -19.38
N GLU A 108 -32.96 15.86 -19.20
CA GLU A 108 -34.06 15.19 -18.48
C GLU A 108 -34.63 13.99 -19.24
N GLU A 109 -34.50 13.93 -20.57
CA GLU A 109 -34.96 12.79 -21.39
C GLU A 109 -33.97 11.63 -21.38
N SER A 110 -32.67 11.91 -21.42
CA SER A 110 -31.63 10.88 -21.48
C SER A 110 -31.02 10.52 -20.11
N GLY A 111 -31.18 11.40 -19.11
CA GLY A 111 -30.53 11.29 -17.80
C GLY A 111 -29.02 11.51 -17.83
N MET A 112 -28.46 11.92 -18.97
CA MET A 112 -27.02 12.07 -19.19
C MET A 112 -26.57 13.52 -18.99
N LEU A 113 -25.28 13.70 -18.70
CA LEU A 113 -24.65 15.02 -18.66
C LEU A 113 -24.42 15.54 -20.08
N GLU A 114 -24.93 16.73 -20.37
CA GLU A 114 -24.79 17.42 -21.66
C GLU A 114 -24.31 18.86 -21.46
N TYR A 115 -23.57 19.37 -22.45
CA TYR A 115 -23.04 20.74 -22.41
C TYR A 115 -23.83 21.64 -23.37
N ASN A 116 -24.45 22.68 -22.83
CA ASN A 116 -25.15 23.73 -23.56
C ASN A 116 -24.16 24.81 -24.02
N PRO A 117 -23.92 24.95 -25.33
CA PRO A 117 -22.94 25.91 -25.86
C PRO A 117 -23.38 27.37 -25.74
N ASP A 118 -24.65 27.65 -25.46
CA ASP A 118 -25.17 28.99 -25.20
C ASP A 118 -24.93 29.46 -23.74
N GLY A 119 -24.34 28.60 -22.91
CA GLY A 119 -23.99 28.87 -21.51
C GLY A 119 -25.18 28.97 -20.57
N LYS A 120 -26.40 28.65 -21.02
CA LYS A 120 -27.60 28.71 -20.17
C LYS A 120 -27.70 27.48 -19.27
N GLY A 121 -28.02 27.76 -18.01
CA GLY A 121 -28.06 26.76 -16.94
C GLY A 121 -26.67 26.45 -16.39
N GLY A 122 -26.58 25.36 -15.65
CA GLY A 122 -25.33 24.91 -15.02
C GLY A 122 -25.64 24.04 -13.82
N ILE A 123 -24.71 23.15 -13.49
CA ILE A 123 -24.78 22.30 -12.31
C ILE A 123 -23.55 22.49 -11.44
N ILE A 124 -23.74 22.28 -10.14
CA ILE A 124 -22.61 22.13 -9.23
C ILE A 124 -22.05 20.74 -9.44
N VAL A 125 -20.80 20.68 -9.90
CA VAL A 125 -20.02 19.45 -9.98
C VAL A 125 -19.06 19.37 -8.80
N GLY A 126 -18.58 18.15 -8.54
CA GLY A 126 -17.98 17.77 -7.27
C GLY A 126 -18.90 16.79 -6.54
N THR A 127 -18.36 16.04 -5.58
CA THR A 127 -19.11 15.01 -4.86
C THR A 127 -20.13 15.60 -3.89
N GLN A 128 -21.16 14.81 -3.55
CA GLN A 128 -22.06 15.13 -2.45
C GLN A 128 -21.30 15.30 -1.12
N THR A 129 -20.16 14.64 -0.93
CA THR A 129 -19.31 14.78 0.25
C THR A 129 -18.24 15.84 0.04
N GLN A 130 -17.93 16.62 1.09
CA GLN A 130 -16.84 17.61 1.07
C GLN A 130 -15.45 16.97 1.21
N TYR A 131 -15.41 15.70 1.61
CA TYR A 131 -14.19 14.96 1.89
C TYR A 131 -14.39 13.50 1.54
N VAL A 132 -13.38 12.90 0.94
CA VAL A 132 -13.26 11.46 0.70
C VAL A 132 -12.22 10.94 1.68
N PRO A 133 -12.61 10.04 2.62
CA PRO A 133 -11.65 9.47 3.56
C PRO A 133 -10.64 8.58 2.83
N GLY A 134 -9.41 8.58 3.34
CA GLY A 134 -8.37 7.66 2.92
C GLY A 134 -8.61 6.25 3.44
N ILE A 135 -7.98 5.27 2.80
CA ILE A 135 -8.06 3.85 3.20
C ILE A 135 -6.80 3.35 3.92
N HIS A 136 -5.82 4.22 4.17
CA HIS A 136 -4.68 3.96 5.06
C HIS A 136 -3.89 2.67 4.76
N MET A 137 -3.72 2.33 3.48
CA MET A 137 -2.98 1.14 3.02
C MET A 137 -1.56 1.07 3.60
N VAL A 138 -0.88 2.22 3.71
CA VAL A 138 0.49 2.28 4.23
C VAL A 138 0.57 1.87 5.69
N ASP A 139 -0.42 2.21 6.50
CA ASP A 139 -0.40 1.90 7.94
C ASP A 139 -0.66 0.41 8.19
N GLU A 140 -1.61 -0.17 7.44
CA GLU A 140 -1.84 -1.63 7.48
C GLU A 140 -0.65 -2.42 6.92
N ALA A 141 0.00 -1.93 5.86
CA ALA A 141 1.21 -2.55 5.33
C ALA A 141 2.38 -2.51 6.32
N LYS A 142 2.57 -1.40 7.04
CA LYS A 142 3.57 -1.30 8.12
C LYS A 142 3.29 -2.26 9.26
N LYS A 143 2.02 -2.44 9.62
CA LYS A 143 1.61 -3.41 10.64
C LYS A 143 1.92 -4.83 10.19
N ALA A 144 1.56 -5.18 8.96
CA ALA A 144 1.88 -6.48 8.37
C ALA A 144 3.39 -6.76 8.35
N PHE A 145 4.20 -5.76 7.99
CA PHE A 145 5.66 -5.86 8.06
C PHE A 145 6.13 -6.22 9.47
N GLN A 146 5.65 -5.50 10.50
CA GLN A 146 6.07 -5.72 11.89
C GLN A 146 5.64 -7.09 12.41
N ASP A 147 4.44 -7.53 12.07
CA ASP A 147 3.90 -8.81 12.54
C ASP A 147 4.65 -9.98 11.88
N THR A 148 4.87 -9.94 10.56
CA THR A 148 5.68 -10.94 9.86
C THR A 148 7.13 -10.96 10.35
N LEU A 149 7.72 -9.80 10.65
CA LEU A 149 9.08 -9.74 11.17
C LEU A 149 9.20 -10.43 12.54
N LYS A 150 8.21 -10.25 13.42
CA LYS A 150 8.17 -10.96 14.71
C LYS A 150 8.05 -12.47 14.52
N GLU A 151 7.18 -12.91 13.61
CA GLU A 151 7.01 -14.34 13.31
C GLU A 151 8.29 -14.96 12.74
N GLU A 152 8.94 -14.30 11.79
CA GLU A 152 10.18 -14.80 11.16
C GLU A 152 11.36 -14.87 12.16
N LEU A 153 11.40 -13.96 13.13
CA LEU A 153 12.48 -13.89 14.12
C LEU A 153 12.18 -14.65 15.42
N HIS A 154 10.95 -15.18 15.60
CA HIS A 154 10.56 -15.90 16.81
C HIS A 154 11.53 -17.04 17.17
N ASP A 155 11.92 -17.85 16.18
CA ASP A 155 12.84 -18.99 16.39
C ASP A 155 14.25 -18.53 16.78
N LEU A 156 14.67 -17.34 16.37
CA LEU A 156 15.96 -16.76 16.77
C LEU A 156 15.93 -16.32 18.23
N GLU A 157 14.81 -15.78 18.71
CA GLU A 157 14.65 -15.46 20.13
C GLU A 157 14.76 -16.71 21.01
N ASP A 158 14.18 -17.82 20.57
CA ASP A 158 14.26 -19.10 21.29
C ASP A 158 15.65 -19.73 21.25
N LEU A 159 16.47 -19.43 20.22
CA LEU A 159 17.87 -19.84 20.16
C LEU A 159 18.75 -19.11 21.19
N LEU A 160 18.36 -17.89 21.57
CA LEU A 160 19.06 -17.04 22.52
C LEU A 160 18.66 -17.30 23.99
N LYS A 161 17.53 -17.98 24.22
CA LYS A 161 17.11 -18.50 25.53
C LYS A 161 17.91 -19.77 25.92
#